data_AF-A0A5F0KFS5-F1
#
_entry.id   AF-A0A5F0KFS5-F1
#
_cell.length_a   1.000
_cell.length_b   1.000
_cell.length_c   1.000
_cell.angle_alpha   90.00
_cell.angle_beta   90.00
_cell.angle_gamma   90.00
#
_symmetry.space_group_name_H-M   'P 1'
#
loop_
_entity.id
_entity.type
_entity.pdbx_description
1 polymer ?
#
loop_
_entity_poly.entity_id
_entity_poly.type
_entity_poly.pdbx_seq_one_letter_code
_entity_poly.pdbx_strand_id
1 'polypeptide(L)'
;MKKWFIPLLALWLYGCNSGPGEEAIQSQVTAKLQAATDASLFDISDFTILGKEERMEGIYLVKVSYQLHFKQGLDQLQVLHDEDLVYDRVGPFQQEMGLMELERKYGDFEAGQVLPQESQVWMMKTEQGWRLAEPEPAQQG
;
A
#
# COMPACT_ATOMS: atom_id res chain seq x y z
N MET A 1 13.35 11.00 60.65
CA MET A 1 13.62 12.00 59.61
C MET A 1 13.30 11.43 58.23
N LYS A 2 12.57 12.24 57.45
CA LYS A 2 12.24 12.24 56.02
C LYS A 2 11.88 10.92 55.29
N LYS A 3 10.56 10.71 55.21
CA LYS A 3 9.85 9.98 54.15
C LYS A 3 10.14 10.65 52.80
N TRP A 4 10.54 9.89 51.78
CA TRP A 4 10.35 10.32 50.40
C TRP A 4 9.90 9.13 49.55
N PHE A 5 8.60 8.88 49.60
CA PHE A 5 7.88 8.09 48.60
C PHE A 5 7.91 8.90 47.30
N ILE A 6 8.69 8.45 46.32
CA ILE A 6 8.59 8.92 44.94
C ILE A 6 7.42 8.14 44.33
N PRO A 7 6.30 8.79 43.96
CA PRO A 7 5.21 8.10 43.31
C PRO A 7 5.65 7.75 41.88
N LEU A 8 5.72 6.45 41.64
CA LEU A 8 6.02 5.79 40.37
C LEU A 8 4.76 5.83 39.48
N LEU A 9 4.25 7.03 39.20
CA LEU A 9 2.91 7.23 38.64
C LEU A 9 2.86 8.43 37.71
N ALA A 10 3.44 8.31 36.51
CA ALA A 10 3.07 9.09 35.32
C ALA A 10 4.01 8.75 34.16
N LEU A 11 3.80 7.63 33.48
CA LEU A 11 4.30 7.42 32.11
C LEU A 11 3.58 6.22 31.46
N TRP A 12 2.26 6.18 31.62
CA TRP A 12 1.36 5.36 30.81
C TRP A 12 0.46 6.29 29.99
N LEU A 13 1.07 7.29 29.35
CA LEU A 13 0.51 7.93 28.17
C LEU A 13 0.91 7.10 26.95
N TYR A 14 0.57 5.80 26.96
CA TYR A 14 0.30 5.13 25.69
C TYR A 14 -1.00 5.77 25.23
N GLY A 15 -0.87 6.76 24.34
CA GLY A 15 -2.02 7.28 23.64
C GLY A 15 -2.77 6.08 23.07
N CYS A 16 -3.96 5.82 23.60
CA CYS A 16 -4.98 5.04 22.90
C CYS A 16 -5.30 5.84 21.64
N ASN A 17 -4.44 5.74 20.64
CA ASN A 17 -4.71 6.27 19.32
C ASN A 17 -5.82 5.36 18.79
N SER A 18 -7.06 5.76 19.02
CA SER A 18 -8.26 4.99 18.69
C SER A 18 -8.40 4.68 17.21
N GLY A 19 -7.59 5.30 16.35
CA GLY A 19 -7.54 5.11 14.92
C GLY A 19 -6.78 3.85 14.46
N PRO A 20 -6.70 3.63 13.14
CA PRO A 20 -6.02 2.47 12.58
C PRO A 20 -4.52 2.45 12.91
N GLY A 21 -4.04 1.30 13.36
CA GLY A 21 -2.63 1.04 13.61
C GLY A 21 -1.81 1.05 12.32
N GLU A 22 -0.56 1.46 12.39
CA GLU A 22 0.31 1.59 11.23
C GLU A 22 0.54 0.26 10.51
N GLU A 23 0.84 -0.79 11.26
CA GLU A 23 1.01 -2.15 10.76
C GLU A 23 -0.25 -2.64 10.01
N ALA A 24 -1.44 -2.32 10.53
CA ALA A 24 -2.71 -2.69 9.92
C ALA A 24 -2.97 -1.92 8.60
N ILE A 25 -2.49 -0.69 8.48
CA ILE A 25 -2.57 0.09 7.25
C ILE A 25 -1.55 -0.44 6.23
N GLN A 26 -0.29 -0.61 6.64
CA GLN A 26 0.79 -1.07 5.78
C GLN A 26 0.49 -2.44 5.17
N SER A 27 0.08 -3.40 6.00
CA SER A 27 -0.26 -4.76 5.55
C SER A 27 -1.39 -4.76 4.52
N GLN A 28 -2.44 -3.95 4.73
CA GLN A 28 -3.56 -3.88 3.81
C GLN A 28 -3.24 -3.12 2.53
N VAL A 29 -2.47 -2.04 2.60
CA VAL A 29 -1.98 -1.32 1.40
C VAL A 29 -1.08 -2.23 0.56
N THR A 30 -0.18 -2.97 1.21
CA THR A 30 0.69 -3.95 0.55
C THR A 30 -0.11 -5.06 -0.11
N ALA A 31 -1.05 -5.66 0.61
CA ALA A 31 -1.91 -6.70 0.07
C ALA A 31 -2.75 -6.20 -1.12
N LYS A 32 -3.25 -4.96 -1.07
CA LYS A 32 -3.97 -4.35 -2.19
C LYS A 32 -3.08 -4.17 -3.43
N LEU A 33 -1.85 -3.67 -3.24
CA LEU A 33 -0.91 -3.48 -4.34
C LEU A 33 -0.47 -4.81 -4.97
N GLN A 34 -0.26 -5.84 -4.15
CA GLN A 34 0.06 -7.20 -4.59
C GLN A 34 -1.14 -7.95 -5.20
N ALA A 35 -2.37 -7.55 -4.90
CA ALA A 35 -3.56 -8.09 -5.57
C ALA A 35 -3.80 -7.45 -6.94
N ALA A 36 -3.41 -6.18 -7.09
CA ALA A 36 -3.55 -5.42 -8.33
C ALA A 36 -2.40 -5.64 -9.32
N THR A 37 -1.31 -6.29 -8.91
CA THR A 37 -0.11 -6.47 -9.73
C THR A 37 0.58 -7.78 -9.36
N ASP A 38 1.36 -8.37 -10.25
CA ASP A 38 2.14 -9.56 -9.93
C ASP A 38 3.11 -9.26 -8.75
N ALA A 39 3.08 -10.11 -7.72
CA ALA A 39 3.92 -9.96 -6.52
C ALA A 39 5.44 -10.03 -6.82
N SER A 40 5.82 -10.47 -8.02
CA SER A 40 7.20 -10.48 -8.49
C SER A 40 7.66 -9.16 -9.12
N LEU A 41 6.77 -8.20 -9.40
CA LEU A 41 7.12 -6.97 -10.10
C LEU A 41 7.94 -6.00 -9.24
N PHE A 42 7.49 -5.76 -8.00
CA PHE A 42 8.14 -4.81 -7.09
C PHE A 42 8.00 -5.25 -5.62
N ASP A 43 8.92 -4.75 -4.80
CA ASP A 43 8.77 -4.73 -3.34
C ASP A 43 8.37 -3.33 -2.85
N ILE A 44 7.75 -3.29 -1.68
CA ILE A 44 7.40 -2.04 -0.99
C ILE A 44 8.33 -1.85 0.21
N SER A 45 8.91 -0.67 0.33
CA SER A 45 9.78 -0.26 1.44
C SER A 45 9.43 1.15 1.94
N ASP A 46 10.10 1.58 3.01
CA ASP A 46 10.02 2.95 3.55
C ASP A 46 8.57 3.47 3.75
N PHE A 47 7.70 2.57 4.20
CA PHE A 47 6.29 2.90 4.44
C PHE A 47 6.16 3.91 5.58
N THR A 48 5.52 5.03 5.31
CA THR A 48 5.34 6.13 6.26
C THR A 48 3.92 6.66 6.18
N ILE A 49 3.30 6.91 7.34
CA ILE A 49 2.01 7.60 7.40
C ILE A 49 2.25 9.11 7.43
N LEU A 50 1.83 9.80 6.37
CA LEU A 50 1.92 11.25 6.25
C LEU A 50 0.82 11.97 7.03
N GLY A 51 -0.33 11.33 7.22
CA GLY A 51 -1.44 11.91 7.98
C GLY A 51 -2.61 10.96 8.17
N LYS A 52 -3.40 11.20 9.22
CA LYS A 52 -4.66 10.51 9.52
C LYS A 52 -5.72 11.57 9.80
N GLU A 53 -6.79 11.56 9.03
CA GLU A 53 -7.92 12.47 9.20
C GLU A 53 -9.17 11.64 9.45
N GLU A 54 -9.80 11.82 10.61
CA GLU A 54 -11.11 11.22 10.87
C GLU A 54 -12.18 12.02 10.11
N ARG A 55 -12.84 11.36 9.16
CA ARG A 55 -13.89 11.98 8.33
C ARG A 55 -15.27 11.81 8.95
N MET A 56 -15.50 10.65 9.55
CA MET A 56 -16.73 10.28 10.27
C MET A 56 -16.36 9.29 11.38
N GLU A 57 -17.27 9.07 12.33
CA GLU A 57 -17.05 8.09 13.40
C GLU A 57 -16.73 6.72 12.80
N GLY A 58 -15.53 6.21 13.10
CA GLY A 58 -15.05 4.93 12.57
C GLY A 58 -14.60 4.96 11.11
N ILE A 59 -14.45 6.13 10.47
CA ILE A 59 -13.93 6.27 9.10
C ILE A 59 -12.77 7.27 9.07
N TYR A 60 -11.60 6.79 8.67
CA TYR A 60 -10.37 7.57 8.59
C TYR A 60 -9.88 7.64 7.15
N LEU A 61 -9.54 8.84 6.69
CA LEU A 61 -8.73 9.03 5.50
C LEU A 61 -7.26 9.08 5.93
N VAL A 62 -6.47 8.12 5.45
CA VAL A 62 -5.05 8.01 5.78
C VAL A 62 -4.23 8.33 4.54
N LYS A 63 -3.32 9.30 4.66
CA LYS A 63 -2.32 9.59 3.63
C LYS A 63 -1.05 8.83 3.97
N VAL A 64 -0.55 8.04 3.02
CA VAL A 64 0.64 7.21 3.19
C VAL A 64 1.65 7.50 2.07
N SER A 65 2.91 7.32 2.39
CA SER A 65 4.03 7.35 1.44
C SER A 65 4.80 6.05 1.57
N TYR A 66 5.32 5.56 0.45
CA TYR A 66 6.14 4.34 0.39
C TYR A 66 7.01 4.40 -0.85
N GLN A 67 8.02 3.53 -0.91
CA GLN A 67 8.86 3.38 -2.08
C GLN A 67 8.58 2.03 -2.75
N LEU A 68 8.47 2.05 -4.08
CA LEU A 68 8.39 0.87 -4.91
C LEU A 68 9.79 0.54 -5.42
N HIS A 69 10.27 -0.66 -5.12
CA HIS A 69 11.53 -1.20 -5.63
C HIS A 69 11.21 -2.20 -6.72
N PHE A 70 11.37 -1.80 -7.98
CA PHE A 70 11.11 -2.67 -9.13
C PHE A 70 12.17 -3.76 -9.21
N LYS A 71 11.75 -5.02 -9.29
CA LYS A 71 12.65 -6.16 -9.49
C LYS A 71 12.95 -6.40 -10.96
N GLN A 72 12.01 -6.02 -11.82
CA GLN A 72 12.06 -6.18 -13.27
C GLN A 72 11.72 -4.84 -13.92
N GLY A 73 12.37 -4.55 -15.05
CA GLY A 73 12.07 -3.39 -15.88
C GLY A 73 10.96 -3.69 -16.88
N LEU A 74 10.34 -2.63 -17.42
CA LEU A 74 9.30 -2.76 -18.44
C LEU A 74 9.84 -3.44 -19.72
N ASP A 75 11.11 -3.22 -20.05
CA ASP A 75 11.84 -3.84 -21.16
C ASP A 75 12.00 -5.36 -20.95
N GLN A 76 12.34 -5.80 -19.74
CA GLN A 76 12.52 -7.21 -19.41
C GLN A 76 11.19 -7.97 -19.45
N LEU A 77 10.11 -7.32 -19.02
CA LEU A 77 8.76 -7.89 -19.13
C LEU A 77 8.33 -8.05 -20.60
N GLN A 78 8.76 -7.15 -21.49
CA GLN A 78 8.52 -7.26 -22.94
C GLN A 78 9.37 -8.36 -23.59
N VAL A 79 10.62 -8.59 -23.15
CA VAL A 79 11.48 -9.64 -23.71
C VAL A 79 11.08 -11.03 -23.25
N LEU A 80 10.70 -11.18 -21.96
CA LEU A 80 10.14 -12.44 -21.43
C LEU A 80 8.88 -12.86 -22.21
N HIS A 81 8.13 -11.89 -22.76
CA HIS A 81 6.97 -12.14 -23.61
C HIS A 81 7.33 -12.77 -24.97
N ASP A 82 8.48 -12.42 -25.55
CA ASP A 82 8.93 -12.95 -26.85
C ASP A 82 9.53 -14.37 -26.74
N GLU A 83 10.15 -14.71 -25.60
CA GLU A 83 10.81 -16.02 -25.41
C GLU A 83 9.87 -17.11 -24.86
N ASP A 84 8.84 -16.74 -24.07
CA ASP A 84 7.94 -17.70 -23.40
C ASP A 84 6.62 -17.93 -24.18
N LEU A 85 6.74 -18.44 -25.41
CA LEU A 85 5.63 -19.01 -26.21
C LEU A 85 5.01 -20.29 -25.58
N VAL A 86 5.08 -20.45 -24.25
CA VAL A 86 4.40 -21.52 -23.52
C VAL A 86 3.03 -21.04 -23.07
N TYR A 87 2.08 -21.40 -23.93
CA TYR A 87 0.62 -21.33 -23.96
C TYR A 87 -0.20 -21.51 -22.65
N ASP A 88 0.27 -21.13 -21.47
CA ASP A 88 -0.43 -21.45 -20.22
C ASP A 88 -0.72 -20.20 -19.36
N ARG A 89 -1.76 -19.44 -19.77
CA ARG A 89 -2.97 -19.09 -18.94
C ARG A 89 -3.63 -17.76 -19.25
N VAL A 90 -2.99 -16.83 -19.96
CA VAL A 90 -3.61 -15.55 -20.36
C VAL A 90 -3.23 -15.23 -21.81
N GLY A 91 -4.21 -14.88 -22.63
CA GLY A 91 -3.95 -14.58 -24.05
C GLY A 91 -3.07 -13.33 -24.22
N PRO A 92 -2.34 -13.21 -25.35
CA PRO A 92 -1.35 -12.15 -25.58
C PRO A 92 -1.93 -10.74 -25.37
N PHE A 93 -3.18 -10.53 -25.77
CA PHE A 93 -3.89 -9.25 -25.59
C PHE A 93 -4.06 -8.82 -24.12
N GLN A 94 -4.31 -9.75 -23.19
CA GLN A 94 -4.47 -9.39 -21.77
C GLN A 94 -3.14 -9.00 -21.13
N GLN A 95 -2.04 -9.58 -21.62
CA GLN A 95 -0.69 -9.28 -21.14
C GLN A 95 -0.21 -7.92 -21.67
N GLU A 96 -0.44 -7.61 -22.96
CA GLU A 96 -0.17 -6.28 -23.52
C GLU A 96 -0.95 -5.18 -22.79
N MET A 97 -2.23 -5.41 -22.50
CA MET A 97 -3.05 -4.48 -21.70
C MET A 97 -2.47 -4.27 -20.30
N GLY A 98 -1.92 -5.32 -19.68
CA GLY A 98 -1.25 -5.23 -18.40
C GLY A 98 0.01 -4.36 -18.44
N LEU A 99 0.85 -4.52 -19.47
CA LEU A 99 2.06 -3.70 -19.66
C LEU A 99 1.73 -2.23 -19.91
N MET A 100 0.75 -1.95 -20.77
CA MET A 100 0.29 -0.57 -21.00
C MET A 100 -0.29 0.07 -19.73
N GLU A 101 -0.97 -0.71 -18.87
CA GLU A 101 -1.46 -0.20 -17.59
C GLU A 101 -0.30 0.13 -16.63
N LEU A 102 0.72 -0.72 -16.58
CA LEU A 102 1.93 -0.50 -15.77
C LEU A 102 2.68 0.75 -16.25
N GLU A 103 2.90 0.90 -17.56
CA GLU A 103 3.52 2.08 -18.16
C GLU A 103 2.70 3.35 -17.87
N ARG A 104 1.38 3.29 -18.00
CA ARG A 104 0.51 4.43 -17.67
C ARG A 104 0.56 4.80 -16.18
N LYS A 105 0.71 3.81 -15.30
CA LYS A 105 0.63 4.00 -13.86
C LYS A 105 1.97 4.44 -13.25
N TYR A 106 3.07 3.86 -13.70
CA TYR A 106 4.39 4.06 -13.12
C TYR A 106 5.37 4.76 -14.07
N GLY A 107 5.00 4.97 -15.32
CA GLY A 107 5.89 5.44 -16.38
C GLY A 107 6.79 4.33 -16.89
N ASP A 108 7.85 4.72 -17.59
CA ASP A 108 8.95 3.83 -17.91
C ASP A 108 9.76 3.55 -16.63
N PHE A 109 9.98 2.28 -16.33
CA PHE A 109 10.72 1.86 -15.13
C PHE A 109 11.72 0.74 -15.44
N GLU A 110 12.87 0.83 -14.78
CA GLU A 110 13.98 -0.12 -14.91
C GLU A 110 14.05 -1.08 -13.72
N ALA A 111 14.68 -2.24 -13.93
CA ALA A 111 14.97 -3.15 -12.83
C ALA A 111 15.92 -2.49 -11.81
N GLY A 112 15.58 -2.61 -10.53
CA GLY A 112 16.27 -1.97 -9.42
C GLY A 112 15.88 -0.51 -9.18
N GLN A 113 15.03 0.07 -10.03
CA GLN A 113 14.57 1.45 -9.84
C GLN A 113 13.70 1.58 -8.59
N VAL A 114 13.91 2.68 -7.88
CA VAL A 114 13.14 3.06 -6.70
C VAL A 114 12.24 4.24 -7.06
N LEU A 115 10.93 4.04 -6.96
CA LEU A 115 9.95 5.08 -7.23
C LEU A 115 9.18 5.44 -5.94
N PRO A 116 9.30 6.69 -5.44
CA PRO A 116 8.48 7.15 -4.33
C PRO A 116 7.03 7.28 -4.78
N GLN A 117 6.11 6.84 -3.92
CA GLN A 117 4.68 6.90 -4.13
C GLN A 117 4.01 7.53 -2.92
N GLU A 118 2.91 8.23 -3.20
CA GLU A 118 1.98 8.69 -2.17
C GLU A 118 0.58 8.22 -2.56
N SER A 119 -0.15 7.69 -1.59
CA SER A 119 -1.55 7.32 -1.80
C SER A 119 -2.41 7.72 -0.61
N GLN A 120 -3.70 7.84 -0.89
CA GLN A 120 -4.72 8.07 0.14
C GLN A 120 -5.60 6.84 0.21
N VAL A 121 -5.78 6.32 1.42
CA VAL A 121 -6.59 5.14 1.66
C VAL A 121 -7.63 5.41 2.74
N TRP A 122 -8.83 4.91 2.51
CA TRP A 122 -9.90 4.98 3.50
C TRP A 122 -9.81 3.75 4.41
N MET A 123 -9.89 3.96 5.71
CA MET A 123 -9.90 2.93 6.73
C MET A 123 -11.23 3.01 7.46
N MET A 124 -12.01 1.93 7.44
CA MET A 124 -13.28 1.81 8.14
C MET A 124 -13.14 0.83 9.32
N LYS A 125 -13.69 1.21 10.46
CA LYS A 125 -13.78 0.35 11.64
C LYS A 125 -14.91 -0.66 11.44
N THR A 126 -14.55 -1.93 11.45
CA THR A 126 -15.49 -3.05 11.38
C THR A 126 -15.44 -3.85 12.69
N GLU A 127 -16.36 -4.80 12.87
CA GLU A 127 -16.32 -5.74 14.00
C GLU A 127 -15.02 -6.57 14.05
N GLN A 128 -14.41 -6.80 12.88
CA GLN A 128 -13.13 -7.51 12.74
C GLN A 128 -11.90 -6.59 12.84
N GLY A 129 -12.08 -5.32 13.19
CA GLY A 129 -11.03 -4.30 13.23
C GLY A 129 -11.03 -3.36 12.03
N TRP A 130 -9.92 -2.65 11.82
CA TRP A 130 -9.79 -1.66 10.75
C TRP A 130 -9.58 -2.31 9.39
N ARG A 131 -10.39 -1.94 8.39
CA ARG A 131 -10.32 -2.46 7.02
C ARG A 131 -10.20 -1.35 6.00
N LEU A 132 -9.48 -1.60 4.90
CA LEU A 132 -9.51 -0.74 3.73
C LEU A 132 -10.96 -0.64 3.22
N ALA A 133 -11.45 0.59 3.13
CA ALA A 133 -12.63 0.91 2.36
C ALA A 133 -12.16 1.35 0.97
N GLU A 134 -12.61 0.65 -0.06
CA GLU A 134 -12.56 1.21 -1.41
C GLU A 134 -13.61 2.32 -1.42
N PRO A 135 -13.26 3.61 -1.65
CA PRO A 135 -14.30 4.50 -2.16
C PRO A 135 -14.70 3.89 -3.49
N GLU A 136 -15.96 3.47 -3.64
CA GLU A 136 -16.48 3.11 -4.96
C GLU A 136 -16.05 4.25 -5.90
N PRO A 137 -15.36 3.96 -7.03
CA PRO A 137 -15.05 5.02 -7.98
C PRO A 137 -16.39 5.66 -8.30
N ALA A 138 -16.55 6.93 -7.89
CA ALA A 138 -17.77 7.67 -8.14
C ALA A 138 -18.09 7.43 -9.62
N GLN A 139 -19.23 6.78 -9.88
CA GLN A 139 -19.70 6.56 -11.24
C GLN A 139 -19.66 7.93 -11.91
N GLN A 140 -18.69 8.12 -12.80
CA GLN A 140 -18.64 9.29 -13.67
C GLN A 140 -19.83 9.11 -14.59
N GLY A 141 -20.94 9.74 -14.22
CA GLY A 141 -22.15 9.85 -15.04
C GLY A 141 -21.96 10.81 -16.20
#